data_AF-A0A8S9QTY3-F1
#
_entry.id   AF-A0A8S9QTY3-F1
#
_cell.length_a   1.000
_cell.length_b   1.000
_cell.length_c   1.000
_cell.angle_alpha   90.00
_cell.angle_beta   90.00
_cell.angle_gamma   90.00
#
_symmetry.space_group_name_H-M   'P 1'
#
loop_
_entity.id
_entity.type
_entity.pdbx_description
1 polymer ?
#
loop_
_entity_poly.entity_id
_entity_poly.type
_entity_poly.pdbx_seq_one_letter_code
_entity_poly.pdbx_strand_id
1 'polypeptide(L)'
;MRRRLPGGERTVAGCGGSGERPAEMAARALHARNFLLRVWARRGGSRAETPAPDSSQRHEHTGGLEIARNPMSEALPFSNCLEVINVHQLAFSIKEEAGMKTIKLRDEKERMKSRQKEIDDSSSEYKNETTSLKKQLRTLQEKHRDARNASEKLKTSIAELEDQLSDLMAERYENERDSRLTQAVESLKRLFQGVHGRMTDLCRPNRKKYNLAVTVAMGRFMDAVVVEDENTGKDCIKYLKEQRLPPMTFIPLQSVRVKPVLERSRNLGGTAKLAFDVIQYPLCVA
;
A
#
# COMPACT_ATOMS: atom_id res chain seq x y z
N MET A 1 -8.24 -45.88 -11.53
CA MET A 1 -7.13 -45.72 -12.49
C MET A 1 -6.52 -44.34 -12.33
N ARG A 2 -5.36 -44.24 -11.67
CA ARG A 2 -4.56 -43.02 -11.58
C ARG A 2 -3.65 -42.96 -12.80
N ARG A 3 -3.68 -41.88 -13.60
CA ARG A 3 -2.62 -41.60 -14.58
C ARG A 3 -1.66 -40.59 -14.00
N ARG A 4 -0.44 -41.06 -13.70
CA ARG A 4 0.77 -40.25 -13.49
C ARG A 4 1.17 -39.60 -14.82
N LEU A 5 1.67 -38.37 -14.76
CA LEU A 5 2.58 -37.83 -15.76
C LEU A 5 3.98 -37.69 -15.12
N PRO A 6 5.07 -37.91 -15.89
CA PRO A 6 6.43 -37.97 -15.37
C PRO A 6 7.08 -36.60 -15.27
N GLY A 7 8.06 -36.53 -14.36
CA GLY A 7 8.86 -35.34 -14.09
C GLY A 7 9.84 -34.96 -15.20
N GLY A 8 10.21 -33.69 -15.16
CA GLY A 8 11.38 -33.12 -15.83
C GLY A 8 11.95 -32.06 -14.91
N GLU A 9 12.98 -32.40 -14.16
CA GLU A 9 13.79 -31.48 -13.38
C GLU A 9 14.53 -30.52 -14.32
N ARG A 10 14.40 -29.22 -14.06
CA ARG A 10 15.40 -28.22 -14.46
C ARG A 10 15.55 -27.22 -13.32
N THR A 11 16.53 -27.50 -12.47
CA THR A 11 17.15 -26.57 -11.53
C THR A 11 17.80 -25.42 -12.29
N VAL A 12 17.37 -24.17 -12.04
CA VAL A 12 18.22 -22.98 -12.26
C VAL A 12 17.91 -21.89 -11.23
N ALA A 13 18.92 -21.61 -10.40
CA ALA A 13 19.23 -20.37 -9.68
C ALA A 13 18.10 -19.63 -8.92
N GLY A 14 18.03 -19.87 -7.62
CA GLY A 14 17.47 -18.91 -6.68
C GLY A 14 18.38 -17.68 -6.57
N CYS A 15 17.92 -16.55 -7.08
CA CYS A 15 18.49 -15.24 -6.74
C CYS A 15 18.06 -14.89 -5.31
N GLY A 16 18.85 -15.32 -4.33
CA GLY A 16 18.81 -14.79 -2.97
C GLY A 16 19.29 -13.34 -2.99
N GLY A 17 18.37 -12.41 -3.25
CA GLY A 17 18.60 -10.99 -3.06
C GLY A 17 18.59 -10.69 -1.57
N SER A 18 19.76 -10.62 -0.96
CA SER A 18 19.98 -10.02 0.36
C SER A 18 19.54 -8.55 0.29
N GLY A 19 18.30 -8.28 0.67
CA GLY A 19 17.83 -6.91 0.90
C GLY A 19 18.61 -6.32 2.08
N GLU A 20 19.56 -5.42 1.78
CA GLU A 20 20.19 -4.57 2.78
C GLU A 20 19.09 -3.81 3.54
N ARG A 21 19.10 -3.93 4.86
CA ARG A 21 18.11 -3.28 5.73
C ARG A 21 18.32 -1.77 5.65
N PRO A 22 17.26 -0.93 5.61
CA PRO A 22 17.36 0.53 5.51
C PRO A 22 18.27 1.18 6.57
N ALA A 23 18.47 0.51 7.71
CA ALA A 23 19.37 0.93 8.77
C ALA A 23 20.87 0.85 8.41
N GLU A 24 21.30 -0.10 7.56
CA GLU A 24 22.70 -0.24 7.13
C GLU A 24 23.10 0.82 6.10
N MET A 25 22.14 1.25 5.28
CA MET A 25 22.33 2.33 4.28
C MET A 25 22.51 3.69 4.97
N ALA A 26 21.78 3.93 6.07
CA ALA A 26 21.94 5.14 6.89
C ALA A 26 23.28 5.18 7.63
N ALA A 27 23.79 4.03 8.09
CA ALA A 27 25.08 3.93 8.77
C ALA A 27 26.27 4.24 7.85
N ARG A 28 26.22 3.78 6.58
CA ARG A 28 27.26 4.08 5.57
C ARG A 28 27.28 5.56 5.16
N ALA A 29 26.12 6.22 5.11
CA ALA A 29 26.02 7.66 4.82
C ALA A 29 26.60 8.53 5.96
N LEU A 30 26.41 8.15 7.21
CA LEU A 30 27.01 8.82 8.38
C LEU A 30 28.53 8.64 8.44
N HIS A 31 29.05 7.48 8.04
CA HIS A 31 30.50 7.23 7.98
C HIS A 31 31.19 8.06 6.89
N ALA A 32 30.56 8.21 5.71
CA ALA A 32 31.07 9.06 4.64
C ALA A 32 31.09 10.55 5.02
N ARG A 33 30.07 11.03 5.75
CA ARG A 33 30.01 12.41 6.27
C ARG A 33 31.11 12.69 7.31
N ASN A 34 31.35 11.74 8.22
CA ASN A 34 32.41 11.87 9.23
C ASN A 34 33.83 11.72 8.66
N PHE A 35 33.99 10.97 7.57
CA PHE A 35 35.27 10.88 6.85
C PHE A 35 35.61 12.21 6.15
N LEU A 36 34.64 12.85 5.48
CA LEU A 36 34.82 14.16 4.85
C LEU A 36 35.06 15.29 5.86
N LEU A 37 34.39 15.27 7.02
CA LEU A 37 34.65 16.21 8.12
C LEU A 37 36.05 16.03 8.73
N ARG A 38 36.56 14.79 8.84
CA ARG A 38 37.94 14.52 9.30
C ARG A 38 39.00 14.91 8.27
N VAL A 39 38.71 14.84 6.97
CA VAL A 39 39.61 15.31 5.90
C VAL A 39 39.65 16.83 5.85
N TRP A 40 38.52 17.50 6.08
CA TRP A 40 38.44 18.98 6.17
C TRP A 40 39.17 19.52 7.41
N ALA A 41 39.13 18.82 8.55
CA ALA A 41 39.81 19.23 9.78
C ALA A 41 41.34 19.02 9.78
N ARG A 42 41.92 18.28 8.81
CA ARG A 42 43.36 17.96 8.75
C ARG A 42 44.15 18.85 7.75
N ARG A 43 43.48 19.72 6.99
CA ARG A 43 44.10 20.79 6.19
C ARG A 43 43.71 22.13 6.80
N GLY A 44 44.63 22.70 7.56
CA GLY A 44 44.43 23.88 8.40
C GLY A 44 43.69 25.03 7.71
N GLY A 45 42.70 25.58 8.42
CA GLY A 45 41.98 26.78 8.05
C GLY A 45 42.85 28.03 8.22
N SER A 46 42.72 28.96 7.27
CA SER A 46 43.14 30.34 7.44
C SER A 46 41.89 31.22 7.49
N ARG A 47 41.84 32.03 8.55
CA ARG A 47 40.74 32.89 9.00
C ARG A 47 40.66 34.11 8.09
N ALA A 48 39.48 34.44 7.56
CA ALA A 48 39.23 35.73 6.92
C ALA A 48 37.94 36.31 7.51
N GLU A 49 38.13 37.41 8.23
CA GLU A 49 37.11 38.21 8.91
C GLU A 49 36.27 39.01 7.91
N THR A 50 34.99 39.13 8.22
CA THR A 50 34.08 40.15 7.69
C THR A 50 34.45 41.54 8.22
N PRO A 51 34.04 42.62 7.53
CA PRO A 51 33.06 43.47 8.21
C PRO A 51 31.95 44.06 7.31
N ALA A 52 30.84 44.36 8.00
CA ALA A 52 29.69 45.16 7.58
C ALA A 52 29.86 46.63 8.08
N PRO A 53 28.93 47.57 7.76
CA PRO A 53 29.18 49.02 7.67
C PRO A 53 28.87 49.80 8.96
N ASP A 54 29.39 51.02 9.13
CA ASP A 54 28.60 52.25 9.36
C ASP A 54 29.48 53.53 9.43
N SER A 55 28.81 54.63 9.14
CA SER A 55 29.12 56.05 9.17
C SER A 55 29.52 56.65 10.54
N SER A 56 30.36 57.71 10.51
CA SER A 56 30.10 59.04 11.13
C SER A 56 31.37 59.85 11.47
N GLN A 57 31.43 61.04 10.86
CA GLN A 57 31.83 62.37 11.39
C GLN A 57 32.96 62.54 12.44
N ARG A 58 33.93 63.43 12.11
CA ARG A 58 34.38 64.65 12.85
C ARG A 58 35.48 65.34 12.03
N HIS A 59 35.21 66.52 11.47
CA HIS A 59 35.58 67.88 11.93
C HIS A 59 37.08 68.22 11.96
N GLU A 60 37.41 69.17 11.06
CA GLU A 60 38.30 70.35 11.20
C GLU A 60 39.78 70.18 11.56
N HIS A 61 40.66 70.67 10.67
CA HIS A 61 41.42 71.88 10.98
C HIS A 61 41.97 72.56 9.72
N THR A 62 41.63 73.83 9.61
CA THR A 62 42.31 74.85 8.80
C THR A 62 43.75 75.04 9.28
N GLY A 63 44.67 75.26 8.34
CA GLY A 63 46.06 75.58 8.62
C GLY A 63 46.76 76.02 7.34
N GLY A 64 46.53 77.27 6.95
CA GLY A 64 47.40 77.95 6.00
C GLY A 64 48.72 78.32 6.68
N LEU A 65 49.82 78.25 5.93
CA LEU A 65 50.99 79.08 6.19
C LEU A 65 51.60 79.51 4.86
N GLU A 66 51.82 80.81 4.78
CA GLU A 66 52.23 81.61 3.64
C GLU A 66 53.71 81.44 3.26
N ILE A 67 53.94 81.54 1.94
CA ILE A 67 54.91 82.38 1.21
C ILE A 67 56.37 82.40 1.67
N ALA A 68 57.24 81.98 0.74
CA ALA A 68 58.45 82.74 0.42
C ALA A 68 58.65 82.79 -1.11
N ARG A 69 58.34 83.93 -1.72
CA ARG A 69 59.10 84.45 -2.87
C ARG A 69 60.48 84.82 -2.29
N ASN A 70 61.62 84.63 -2.94
CA ASN A 70 62.00 85.12 -4.26
C ASN A 70 63.45 84.61 -4.57
N PRO A 71 64.19 85.16 -5.54
CA PRO A 71 64.44 84.63 -6.88
C PRO A 71 65.89 84.11 -7.07
N MET A 72 66.12 83.25 -8.06
CA MET A 72 67.39 83.32 -8.80
C MET A 72 67.20 82.73 -10.19
N SER A 73 67.24 83.65 -11.15
CA SER A 73 67.62 83.39 -12.52
C SER A 73 68.97 82.68 -12.56
N GLU A 74 68.99 81.46 -13.07
CA GLU A 74 70.19 80.92 -13.70
C GLU A 74 69.75 80.13 -14.92
N ALA A 75 69.83 80.82 -16.05
CA ALA A 75 69.89 80.18 -17.35
C ALA A 75 71.16 79.33 -17.37
N LEU A 76 71.00 78.01 -17.52
CA LEU A 76 72.06 77.10 -17.93
C LEU A 76 71.64 76.37 -19.21
N PRO A 77 72.60 76.02 -20.06
CA PRO A 77 72.43 76.12 -21.50
C PRO A 77 71.79 74.89 -22.10
N PHE A 78 71.24 75.08 -23.30
CA PHE A 78 71.04 74.06 -24.33
C PHE A 78 72.23 73.07 -24.39
N SER A 79 72.10 71.92 -23.73
CA SER A 79 72.86 70.67 -23.93
C SER A 79 72.47 69.70 -22.81
N ASN A 80 71.25 69.16 -22.78
CA ASN A 80 71.01 67.84 -23.36
C ASN A 80 69.48 67.61 -23.60
N CYS A 81 68.86 68.45 -24.43
CA CYS A 81 67.44 68.34 -24.78
C CYS A 81 67.04 66.95 -25.29
N LEU A 82 67.98 66.19 -25.85
CA LEU A 82 67.75 64.84 -26.37
C LEU A 82 67.35 63.81 -25.29
N GLU A 83 67.88 63.89 -24.07
CA GLU A 83 67.57 62.93 -23.00
C GLU A 83 66.18 63.18 -22.38
N VAL A 84 65.80 64.44 -22.16
CA VAL A 84 64.48 64.81 -21.64
C VAL A 84 63.37 64.53 -22.67
N ILE A 85 63.65 64.77 -23.96
CA ILE A 85 62.75 64.41 -25.06
C ILE A 85 62.59 62.89 -25.13
N ASN A 86 63.67 62.10 -25.01
CA ASN A 86 63.59 60.63 -25.00
C ASN A 86 62.78 60.06 -23.83
N VAL A 87 62.94 60.59 -22.63
CA VAL A 87 62.15 60.16 -21.45
C VAL A 87 60.67 60.51 -21.64
N HIS A 88 60.35 61.68 -22.18
CA HIS A 88 58.97 62.08 -22.45
C HIS A 88 58.33 61.25 -23.58
N GLN A 89 59.10 60.94 -24.63
CA GLN A 89 58.69 60.04 -25.72
C GLN A 89 58.39 58.62 -25.21
N LEU A 90 59.27 58.07 -24.36
CA LEU A 90 59.09 56.76 -23.73
C LEU A 90 57.88 56.75 -22.77
N ALA A 91 57.72 57.78 -21.93
CA ALA A 91 56.59 57.90 -21.03
C ALA A 91 55.26 58.02 -21.79
N PHE A 92 55.25 58.71 -22.93
CA PHE A 92 54.08 58.79 -23.80
C PHE A 92 53.70 57.44 -24.40
N SER A 93 54.67 56.69 -24.95
CA SER A 93 54.42 55.34 -25.48
C SER A 93 53.94 54.37 -24.40
N ILE A 94 54.52 54.41 -23.19
CA ILE A 94 54.06 53.57 -22.06
C ILE A 94 52.63 53.95 -21.64
N LYS A 95 52.30 55.25 -21.65
CA LYS A 95 50.96 55.75 -21.31
C LYS A 95 49.92 55.34 -22.36
N GLU A 96 50.29 55.35 -23.63
CA GLU A 96 49.43 54.92 -24.73
C GLU A 96 49.17 53.40 -24.68
N GLU A 97 50.22 52.61 -24.46
CA GLU A 97 50.08 51.15 -24.25
C GLU A 97 49.25 50.80 -23.00
N ALA A 98 49.45 51.52 -21.89
CA ALA A 98 48.66 51.37 -20.67
C ALA A 98 47.20 51.74 -20.92
N GLY A 99 46.94 52.84 -21.63
CA GLY A 99 45.60 53.24 -22.07
C GLY A 99 44.92 52.14 -22.89
N MET A 100 45.61 51.60 -23.89
CA MET A 100 45.10 50.52 -24.74
C MET A 100 44.80 49.24 -23.94
N LYS A 101 45.66 48.88 -22.97
CA LYS A 101 45.43 47.75 -22.06
C LYS A 101 44.22 47.98 -21.15
N THR A 102 44.02 49.19 -20.64
CA THR A 102 42.85 49.51 -19.79
C THR A 102 41.52 49.47 -20.55
N ILE A 103 41.50 49.87 -21.82
CA ILE A 103 40.33 49.78 -22.68
C ILE A 103 39.99 48.31 -22.95
N LYS A 104 40.97 47.49 -23.32
CA LYS A 104 40.77 46.04 -23.55
C LYS A 104 40.21 45.33 -22.31
N LEU A 105 40.74 45.64 -21.12
CA LEU A 105 40.23 45.10 -19.85
C LEU A 105 38.81 45.58 -19.52
N ARG A 106 38.45 46.82 -19.90
CA ARG A 106 37.09 47.34 -19.74
C ARG A 106 36.11 46.58 -20.64
N ASP A 107 36.43 46.42 -21.92
CA ASP A 107 35.60 45.70 -22.89
C ASP A 107 35.41 44.24 -22.49
N GLU A 108 36.49 43.59 -22.03
CA GLU A 108 36.42 42.21 -21.51
C GLU A 108 35.55 42.13 -20.25
N LYS A 109 35.67 43.09 -19.32
CA LYS A 109 34.82 43.18 -18.13
C LYS A 109 33.34 43.39 -18.49
N GLU A 110 33.04 44.18 -19.50
CA GLU A 110 31.67 44.39 -19.98
C GLU A 110 31.11 43.13 -20.65
N ARG A 111 31.89 42.44 -21.49
CA ARG A 111 31.51 41.14 -22.07
C ARG A 111 31.28 40.07 -21.01
N MET A 112 32.11 40.03 -19.96
CA MET A 112 31.92 39.09 -18.86
C MET A 112 30.68 39.42 -18.04
N LYS A 113 30.38 40.71 -17.84
CA LYS A 113 29.13 41.15 -17.18
C LYS A 113 27.89 40.81 -17.99
N SER A 114 27.91 40.97 -19.32
CA SER A 114 26.75 40.63 -20.16
C SER A 114 26.49 39.12 -20.13
N ARG A 115 27.55 38.30 -20.28
CA ARG A 115 27.45 36.84 -20.14
C ARG A 115 26.96 36.41 -18.76
N GLN A 116 27.41 37.06 -17.69
CA GLN A 116 26.95 36.76 -16.34
C GLN A 116 25.44 37.00 -16.21
N LYS A 117 24.93 38.10 -16.77
CA LYS A 117 23.49 38.39 -16.77
C LYS A 117 22.69 37.33 -17.55
N GLU A 118 23.14 36.96 -18.75
CA GLU A 118 22.50 35.91 -19.55
C GLU A 118 22.45 34.56 -18.82
N ILE A 119 23.53 34.21 -18.11
CA ILE A 119 23.59 33.00 -17.28
C ILE A 119 22.65 33.11 -16.07
N ASP A 120 22.55 34.28 -15.44
CA ASP A 120 21.68 34.51 -14.29
C ASP A 120 20.20 34.46 -14.69
N ASP A 121 19.84 35.05 -15.84
CA ASP A 121 18.49 35.05 -16.40
C ASP A 121 18.06 33.63 -16.78
N SER A 122 18.90 32.90 -17.54
CA SER A 122 18.63 31.49 -17.87
C SER A 122 18.58 30.60 -16.62
N SER A 123 19.44 30.83 -15.62
CA SER A 123 19.37 30.12 -14.33
C SER A 123 18.05 30.38 -13.60
N SER A 124 17.52 31.60 -13.66
CA SER A 124 16.22 31.97 -13.09
C SER A 124 15.08 31.25 -13.79
N GLU A 125 15.09 31.22 -15.13
CA GLU A 125 14.08 30.50 -15.93
C GLU A 125 14.06 29.01 -15.62
N TYR A 126 15.22 28.34 -15.61
CA TYR A 126 15.31 26.92 -15.27
C TYR A 126 14.87 26.63 -13.83
N LYS A 127 15.11 27.54 -12.89
CA LYS A 127 14.60 27.41 -11.51
C LYS A 127 13.07 27.47 -11.51
N ASN A 128 12.48 28.43 -12.21
CA ASN A 128 11.02 28.57 -12.30
C ASN A 128 10.39 27.34 -12.94
N GLU A 129 10.94 26.85 -14.06
CA GLU A 129 10.49 25.63 -14.73
C GLU A 129 10.63 24.39 -13.83
N THR A 130 11.75 24.26 -13.12
CA THR A 130 11.94 23.18 -12.15
C THR A 130 10.88 23.23 -11.04
N THR A 131 10.50 24.42 -10.57
CA THR A 131 9.44 24.56 -9.55
C THR A 131 8.05 24.25 -10.10
N SER A 132 7.75 24.62 -11.35
CA SER A 132 6.46 24.32 -11.98
C SER A 132 6.31 22.82 -12.24
N LEU A 133 7.35 22.17 -12.78
CA LEU A 133 7.41 20.72 -12.98
C LEU A 133 7.27 19.97 -11.66
N LYS A 134 7.95 20.41 -10.58
CA LYS A 134 7.79 19.83 -9.25
C LYS A 134 6.35 19.94 -8.73
N LYS A 135 5.66 21.06 -8.99
CA LYS A 135 4.24 21.23 -8.61
C LYS A 135 3.35 20.27 -9.41
N GLN A 136 3.55 20.16 -10.72
CA GLN A 136 2.81 19.22 -11.58
C GLN A 136 3.04 17.77 -11.19
N LEU A 137 4.28 17.39 -10.86
CA LEU A 137 4.59 16.04 -10.39
C LEU A 137 3.86 15.71 -9.09
N ARG A 138 3.79 16.66 -8.14
CA ARG A 138 3.01 16.49 -6.90
C ARG A 138 1.52 16.33 -7.17
N THR A 139 0.93 17.13 -8.05
CA THR A 139 -0.51 17.02 -8.35
C THR A 139 -0.84 15.72 -9.09
N LEU A 140 0.03 15.25 -9.99
CA LEU A 140 -0.12 13.96 -10.65
C LEU A 140 0.03 12.79 -9.67
N GLN A 141 0.98 12.87 -8.74
CA GLN A 141 1.13 11.87 -7.68
C GLN A 141 -0.11 11.78 -6.79
N GLU A 142 -0.68 12.92 -6.41
CA GLU A 142 -1.91 12.95 -5.61
C GLU A 142 -3.08 12.33 -6.38
N LYS A 143 -3.31 12.75 -7.64
CA LYS A 143 -4.35 12.16 -8.49
C LYS A 143 -4.18 10.65 -8.67
N HIS A 144 -2.94 10.19 -8.85
CA HIS A 144 -2.65 8.76 -8.96
C HIS A 144 -2.94 8.02 -7.65
N ARG A 145 -2.63 8.64 -6.50
CA ARG A 145 -2.97 8.08 -5.18
C ARG A 145 -4.48 7.97 -5.00
N ASP A 146 -5.22 9.01 -5.35
CA ASP A 146 -6.68 9.03 -5.23
C ASP A 146 -7.34 8.00 -6.14
N ALA A 147 -6.90 7.93 -7.41
CA ALA A 147 -7.38 6.93 -8.36
C ALA A 147 -7.07 5.50 -7.88
N ARG A 148 -5.87 5.28 -7.31
CA ARG A 148 -5.50 3.99 -6.72
C ARG A 148 -6.38 3.65 -5.52
N ASN A 149 -6.60 4.60 -4.61
CA ASN A 149 -7.46 4.40 -3.44
C ASN A 149 -8.91 4.10 -3.84
N ALA A 150 -9.44 4.80 -4.85
CA ALA A 150 -10.77 4.54 -5.39
C ALA A 150 -10.85 3.15 -6.03
N SER A 151 -9.81 2.74 -6.78
CA SER A 151 -9.73 1.39 -7.37
C SER A 151 -9.69 0.30 -6.30
N GLU A 152 -8.90 0.47 -5.24
CA GLU A 152 -8.85 -0.49 -4.14
C GLU A 152 -10.20 -0.60 -3.42
N LYS A 153 -10.88 0.53 -3.15
CA LYS A 153 -12.23 0.50 -2.57
C LYS A 153 -13.24 -0.23 -3.45
N LEU A 154 -13.19 0.00 -4.76
CA LEU A 154 -14.07 -0.70 -5.70
C LEU A 154 -13.78 -2.19 -5.72
N LYS A 155 -12.50 -2.60 -5.69
CA LYS A 155 -12.11 -4.02 -5.61
C LYS A 155 -12.62 -4.68 -4.34
N THR A 156 -12.50 -4.01 -3.18
CA THR A 156 -13.02 -4.56 -1.92
C THR A 156 -14.54 -4.70 -1.96
N SER A 157 -15.25 -3.70 -2.49
CA SER A 157 -16.71 -3.78 -2.63
C SER A 157 -17.15 -4.87 -3.62
N ILE A 158 -16.41 -5.07 -4.72
CA ILE A 158 -16.68 -6.18 -5.64
C ILE A 158 -16.52 -7.52 -4.92
N ALA A 159 -15.43 -7.72 -4.17
CA ALA A 159 -15.19 -8.95 -3.43
C ALA A 159 -16.28 -9.22 -2.38
N GLU A 160 -16.73 -8.19 -1.65
CA GLU A 160 -17.84 -8.30 -0.70
C GLU A 160 -19.16 -8.70 -1.38
N LEU A 161 -19.46 -8.10 -2.54
CA LEU A 161 -20.66 -8.43 -3.30
C LEU A 161 -20.60 -9.84 -3.90
N GLU A 162 -19.42 -10.28 -4.34
CA GLU A 162 -19.21 -11.64 -4.84
C GLU A 162 -19.42 -12.69 -3.73
N ASP A 163 -18.94 -12.42 -2.52
CA ASP A 163 -19.14 -13.28 -1.34
C ASP A 163 -20.64 -13.38 -0.98
N GLN A 164 -21.32 -12.24 -0.89
CA GLN A 164 -22.76 -12.19 -0.64
C GLN A 164 -23.58 -12.92 -1.71
N LEU A 165 -23.19 -12.77 -2.97
CA LEU A 165 -23.85 -13.45 -4.09
C LEU A 165 -23.63 -14.97 -4.02
N SER A 166 -22.43 -15.41 -3.63
CA SER A 166 -22.11 -16.82 -3.41
C SER A 166 -22.99 -17.43 -2.31
N ASP A 167 -23.09 -16.75 -1.17
CA ASP A 167 -23.90 -17.18 -0.03
C ASP A 167 -25.39 -17.27 -0.40
N LEU A 168 -25.94 -16.24 -1.05
CA LEU A 168 -27.33 -16.23 -1.50
C LEU A 168 -27.62 -17.34 -2.52
N MET A 169 -26.65 -17.68 -3.38
CA MET A 169 -26.79 -18.79 -4.32
C MET A 169 -26.79 -20.14 -3.60
N ALA A 170 -25.94 -20.31 -2.59
CA ALA A 170 -25.93 -21.52 -1.75
C ALA A 170 -27.27 -21.68 -1.01
N GLU A 171 -27.75 -20.61 -0.35
CA GLU A 171 -29.06 -20.60 0.33
C GLU A 171 -30.21 -20.90 -0.63
N ARG A 172 -30.20 -20.31 -1.84
CA ARG A 172 -31.22 -20.60 -2.85
C ARG A 172 -31.23 -22.08 -3.23
N TYR A 173 -30.06 -22.67 -3.45
CA TYR A 173 -29.95 -24.08 -3.81
C TYR A 173 -30.44 -25.00 -2.69
N GLU A 174 -30.09 -24.69 -1.44
CA GLU A 174 -30.57 -25.43 -0.26
C GLU A 174 -32.09 -25.30 -0.08
N ASN A 175 -32.64 -24.09 -0.21
CA ASN A 175 -34.07 -23.83 -0.12
C ASN A 175 -34.86 -24.52 -1.25
N GLU A 176 -34.37 -24.47 -2.48
CA GLU A 176 -35.00 -25.16 -3.61
C GLU A 176 -35.00 -26.67 -3.40
N ARG A 177 -33.90 -27.23 -2.89
CA ARG A 177 -33.81 -28.64 -2.53
C ARG A 177 -34.80 -28.99 -1.42
N ASP A 178 -34.85 -28.24 -0.33
CA ASP A 178 -35.75 -28.52 0.79
C ASP A 178 -37.23 -28.37 0.40
N SER A 179 -37.57 -27.37 -0.41
CA SER A 179 -38.93 -27.20 -0.97
C SER A 179 -39.35 -28.41 -1.81
N ARG A 180 -38.48 -28.90 -2.70
CA ARG A 180 -38.74 -30.11 -3.49
C ARG A 180 -38.91 -31.36 -2.62
N LEU A 181 -38.09 -31.52 -1.58
CA LEU A 181 -38.24 -32.62 -0.62
C LEU A 181 -39.58 -32.55 0.12
N THR A 182 -39.94 -31.35 0.59
CA THR A 182 -41.19 -31.11 1.33
C THR A 182 -42.40 -31.46 0.47
N GLN A 183 -42.46 -30.99 -0.78
CA GLN A 183 -43.54 -31.29 -1.73
C GLN A 183 -43.65 -32.79 -2.05
N ALA A 184 -42.51 -33.47 -2.20
CA ALA A 184 -42.48 -34.91 -2.44
C ALA A 184 -43.04 -35.69 -1.24
N VAL A 185 -42.69 -35.29 -0.01
CA VAL A 185 -43.23 -35.91 1.21
C VAL A 185 -44.72 -35.64 1.38
N GLU A 186 -45.19 -34.43 1.09
CA GLU A 186 -46.63 -34.12 1.10
C GLU A 186 -47.41 -34.96 0.09
N SER A 187 -46.84 -35.21 -1.09
CA SER A 187 -47.44 -36.08 -2.10
C SER A 187 -47.51 -37.53 -1.58
N LEU A 188 -46.43 -38.04 -1.01
CA LEU A 188 -46.40 -39.38 -0.40
C LEU A 188 -47.43 -39.53 0.73
N LYS A 189 -47.58 -38.53 1.60
CA LYS A 189 -48.60 -38.51 2.66
C LYS A 189 -50.03 -38.59 2.13
N ARG A 190 -50.29 -38.01 0.96
CA ARG A 190 -51.63 -38.04 0.32
C ARG A 190 -51.92 -39.38 -0.35
N LEU A 191 -50.92 -40.03 -0.94
CA LEU A 191 -51.09 -41.30 -1.65
C LEU A 191 -51.09 -42.51 -0.71
N PHE A 192 -50.27 -42.47 0.35
CA PHE A 192 -50.05 -43.60 1.25
C PHE A 192 -50.39 -43.20 2.69
N GLN A 193 -51.47 -43.77 3.24
CA GLN A 193 -51.92 -43.48 4.61
C GLN A 193 -50.91 -43.87 5.71
N GLY A 194 -49.98 -44.80 5.43
CA GLY A 194 -48.96 -45.26 6.38
C GLY A 194 -47.71 -44.38 6.45
N VAL A 195 -47.73 -43.16 5.91
CA VAL A 195 -46.61 -42.22 5.92
C VAL A 195 -46.84 -41.14 7.00
N HIS A 196 -46.05 -41.17 8.07
CA HIS A 196 -46.17 -40.21 9.17
C HIS A 196 -45.49 -38.86 8.86
N GLY A 197 -44.40 -38.88 8.09
CA GLY A 197 -43.68 -37.69 7.63
C GLY A 197 -42.18 -37.71 7.90
N ARG A 198 -41.52 -36.56 7.72
CA ARG A 198 -40.08 -36.43 7.97
C ARG A 198 -39.77 -36.36 9.45
N MET A 199 -38.57 -36.79 9.82
CA MET A 199 -38.06 -36.67 11.18
C MET A 199 -38.02 -35.21 11.65
N THR A 200 -37.71 -34.26 10.76
CA THR A 200 -37.78 -32.80 11.03
C THR A 200 -39.14 -32.34 11.53
N ASP A 201 -40.24 -32.90 11.00
CA ASP A 201 -41.59 -32.51 11.37
C ASP A 201 -42.04 -33.18 12.68
N LEU A 202 -41.55 -34.40 12.92
CA LEU A 202 -41.95 -35.26 14.04
C LEU A 202 -41.15 -34.99 15.33
N CYS A 203 -39.88 -34.62 15.21
CA CYS A 203 -39.00 -34.40 16.35
C CYS A 203 -38.84 -32.91 16.65
N ARG A 204 -39.45 -32.46 17.75
CA ARG A 204 -39.30 -31.09 18.25
C ARG A 204 -38.47 -31.06 19.53
N PRO A 205 -37.31 -30.40 19.54
CA PRO A 205 -36.54 -30.22 20.76
C PRO A 205 -37.33 -29.39 21.79
N ASN A 206 -37.28 -29.79 23.07
CA ASN A 206 -37.98 -29.11 24.16
C ASN A 206 -37.52 -27.64 24.34
N ARG A 207 -36.25 -27.33 24.00
CA ARG A 207 -35.70 -25.97 24.06
C ARG A 207 -34.89 -25.65 22.81
N LYS A 208 -35.03 -24.43 22.28
CA LYS A 208 -34.32 -23.95 21.08
C LYS A 208 -32.80 -24.09 21.14
N LYS A 209 -32.22 -23.93 22.33
CA LYS A 209 -30.76 -24.09 22.55
C LYS A 209 -30.22 -25.49 22.18
N TYR A 210 -31.09 -26.49 22.10
CA TYR A 210 -30.72 -27.86 21.74
C TYR A 210 -30.94 -28.19 20.26
N ASN A 211 -31.50 -27.28 19.45
CA ASN A 211 -31.79 -27.54 18.04
C ASN A 211 -30.54 -27.98 17.27
N LEU A 212 -29.45 -27.23 17.38
CA LEU A 212 -28.20 -27.57 16.69
C LEU A 212 -27.66 -28.93 17.14
N ALA A 213 -27.66 -29.22 18.45
CA ALA A 213 -27.17 -30.48 18.98
C ALA A 213 -28.01 -31.68 18.49
N VAL A 214 -29.34 -31.53 18.43
CA VAL A 214 -30.25 -32.57 17.92
C VAL A 214 -30.04 -32.79 16.42
N THR A 215 -29.95 -31.72 15.62
CA THR A 215 -29.66 -31.81 14.17
C THR A 215 -28.34 -32.54 13.91
N VAL A 216 -27.28 -32.21 14.67
CA VAL A 216 -25.98 -32.87 14.53
C VAL A 216 -26.05 -34.34 14.96
N ALA A 217 -26.76 -34.66 16.03
CA ALA A 217 -26.89 -36.03 16.52
C ALA A 217 -27.69 -36.94 15.56
N MET A 218 -28.76 -36.41 14.95
CA MET A 218 -29.58 -37.15 13.99
C MET A 218 -28.93 -37.21 12.60
N GLY A 219 -28.19 -36.18 12.20
CA GLY A 219 -27.44 -36.12 10.95
C GLY A 219 -28.32 -36.44 9.73
N ARG A 220 -27.93 -37.46 8.97
CA ARG A 220 -28.67 -37.96 7.78
C ARG A 220 -30.13 -38.32 8.07
N PHE A 221 -30.44 -38.73 9.29
CA PHE A 221 -31.79 -39.18 9.63
C PHE A 221 -32.78 -38.03 9.87
N MET A 222 -32.34 -36.76 9.86
CA MET A 222 -33.24 -35.61 9.91
C MET A 222 -34.19 -35.56 8.71
N ASP A 223 -33.70 -35.89 7.52
CA ASP A 223 -34.50 -35.92 6.29
C ASP A 223 -35.18 -37.27 6.04
N ALA A 224 -35.05 -38.23 6.96
CA ALA A 224 -35.66 -39.54 6.80
C ALA A 224 -37.18 -39.47 7.02
N VAL A 225 -37.92 -40.23 6.21
CA VAL A 225 -39.37 -40.32 6.28
C VAL A 225 -39.76 -41.55 7.09
N VAL A 226 -40.58 -41.35 8.12
CA VAL A 226 -41.10 -42.41 8.99
C VAL A 226 -42.36 -43.00 8.36
N VAL A 227 -42.37 -44.33 8.24
CA VAL A 227 -43.47 -45.11 7.67
C VAL A 227 -43.87 -46.24 8.63
N GLU A 228 -45.11 -46.69 8.55
CA GLU A 228 -45.64 -47.75 9.42
C GLU A 228 -44.97 -49.12 9.13
N ASP A 229 -45.04 -49.55 7.87
CA ASP A 229 -44.59 -50.88 7.40
C ASP A 229 -43.43 -50.81 6.39
N GLU A 230 -42.66 -51.91 6.28
CA GLU A 230 -41.67 -52.07 5.19
C GLU A 230 -42.31 -52.07 3.79
N ASN A 231 -43.52 -52.62 3.66
CA ASN A 231 -44.21 -52.72 2.38
C ASN A 231 -44.58 -51.32 1.85
N THR A 232 -45.16 -50.48 2.72
CA THR A 232 -45.44 -49.07 2.43
C THR A 232 -44.17 -48.31 2.05
N GLY A 233 -43.05 -48.56 2.74
CA GLY A 233 -41.75 -48.01 2.37
C GLY A 233 -41.28 -48.41 0.97
N LYS A 234 -41.44 -49.69 0.59
CA LYS A 234 -41.09 -50.18 -0.77
C LYS A 234 -41.94 -49.52 -1.84
N ASP A 235 -43.24 -49.33 -1.59
CA ASP A 235 -44.14 -48.69 -2.54
C ASP A 235 -43.87 -47.19 -2.69
N CYS A 236 -43.51 -46.50 -1.59
CA CYS A 236 -43.02 -45.11 -1.64
C CYS A 236 -41.75 -45.00 -2.50
N ILE A 237 -40.81 -45.95 -2.38
CA ILE A 237 -39.58 -45.96 -3.20
C ILE A 237 -39.91 -46.17 -4.68
N LYS A 238 -40.87 -47.04 -5.02
CA LYS A 238 -41.31 -47.22 -6.42
C LYS A 238 -41.90 -45.93 -6.98
N TYR A 239 -42.79 -45.29 -6.23
CA TYR A 239 -43.39 -44.01 -6.61
C TYR A 239 -42.33 -42.93 -6.85
N LEU A 240 -41.34 -42.78 -5.96
CA LEU A 240 -40.25 -41.81 -6.14
C LEU A 240 -39.45 -42.06 -7.43
N LYS A 241 -39.22 -43.33 -7.79
CA LYS A 241 -38.53 -43.70 -9.05
C LYS A 241 -39.37 -43.35 -10.28
N GLU A 242 -40.67 -43.65 -10.26
CA GLU A 242 -41.59 -43.35 -11.35
C GLU A 242 -41.71 -41.83 -11.60
N GLN A 243 -41.79 -41.04 -10.52
CA GLN A 243 -41.85 -39.58 -10.57
C GLN A 243 -40.47 -38.92 -10.75
N ARG A 244 -39.39 -39.71 -10.84
CA ARG A 244 -37.99 -39.23 -10.95
C ARG A 244 -37.60 -38.23 -9.85
N LEU A 245 -38.13 -38.44 -8.65
CA LEU A 245 -37.84 -37.63 -7.47
C LEU A 245 -36.52 -38.05 -6.81
N PRO A 246 -35.88 -37.17 -6.02
CA PRO A 246 -34.65 -37.50 -5.31
C PRO A 246 -34.82 -38.71 -4.37
N PRO A 247 -33.80 -39.56 -4.23
CA PRO A 247 -33.86 -40.70 -3.33
C PRO A 247 -33.96 -40.22 -1.88
N MET A 248 -34.90 -40.80 -1.12
CA MET A 248 -35.12 -40.53 0.29
C MET A 248 -34.85 -41.77 1.15
N THR A 249 -34.54 -41.57 2.42
CA THR A 249 -34.39 -42.66 3.39
C THR A 249 -35.72 -42.88 4.10
N PHE A 250 -36.19 -44.12 4.15
CA PHE A 250 -37.42 -44.49 4.86
C PHE A 250 -37.08 -45.30 6.11
N ILE A 251 -37.80 -45.03 7.20
CA ILE A 251 -37.66 -45.75 8.48
C ILE A 251 -39.00 -46.44 8.79
N PRO A 252 -39.10 -47.76 8.60
CA PRO A 252 -40.30 -48.52 8.95
C PRO A 252 -40.37 -48.76 10.47
N LEU A 253 -41.47 -48.34 11.10
CA LEU A 253 -41.68 -48.47 12.55
C LEU A 253 -41.74 -49.92 13.01
N GLN A 254 -42.36 -50.81 12.23
CA GLN A 254 -42.49 -52.22 12.63
C GLN A 254 -41.20 -53.04 12.55
N SER A 255 -40.24 -52.64 11.70
CA SER A 255 -39.00 -53.40 11.48
C SER A 255 -37.76 -52.77 12.14
N VAL A 256 -37.90 -51.55 12.66
CA VAL A 256 -36.76 -50.84 13.27
C VAL A 256 -36.25 -51.59 14.50
N ARG A 257 -34.97 -52.00 14.46
CA ARG A 257 -34.29 -52.63 15.59
C ARG A 257 -33.64 -51.56 16.46
N VAL A 258 -34.24 -51.27 17.61
CA VAL A 258 -33.73 -50.28 18.55
C VAL A 258 -32.96 -50.98 19.67
N LYS A 259 -31.77 -50.49 19.99
CA LYS A 259 -31.07 -50.89 21.22
C LYS A 259 -31.69 -50.11 22.39
N PRO A 260 -32.04 -50.78 23.51
CA PRO A 260 -32.60 -50.08 24.65
C PRO A 260 -31.61 -49.02 25.17
N VAL A 261 -32.14 -47.87 25.58
CA VAL A 261 -31.34 -46.79 26.14
C VAL A 261 -30.76 -47.25 27.48
N LEU A 262 -29.44 -47.19 27.62
CA LEU A 262 -28.77 -47.54 28.87
C LEU A 262 -29.04 -46.44 29.92
N GLU A 263 -29.76 -46.78 30.99
CA GLU A 263 -30.11 -45.82 32.06
C GLU A 263 -28.87 -45.22 32.74
N ARG A 264 -27.76 -45.96 32.79
CA ARG A 264 -26.47 -45.45 33.31
C ARG A 264 -26.01 -44.20 32.57
N SER A 265 -26.36 -44.05 31.28
CA SER A 265 -26.00 -42.89 30.47
C SER A 265 -26.79 -41.62 30.85
N ARG A 266 -27.90 -41.74 31.59
CA ARG A 266 -28.59 -40.58 32.18
C ARG A 266 -27.85 -39.99 33.37
N ASN A 267 -26.99 -40.78 34.02
CA ASN A 267 -26.28 -40.41 35.25
C ASN A 267 -24.81 -40.05 34.98
N LEU A 268 -24.46 -39.62 33.76
CA LEU A 268 -23.07 -39.28 33.39
C LEU A 268 -22.50 -38.05 34.12
N GLY A 269 -23.26 -37.41 35.01
CA GLY A 269 -22.82 -36.26 35.81
C GLY A 269 -22.73 -34.96 35.01
N GLY A 270 -22.76 -33.83 35.71
CA GLY A 270 -22.67 -32.49 35.11
C GLY A 270 -23.96 -32.02 34.43
N THR A 271 -23.83 -31.19 33.38
CA THR A 271 -24.95 -30.60 32.61
C THR A 271 -25.36 -31.40 31.37
N ALA A 272 -24.74 -32.56 31.14
CA ALA A 272 -25.02 -33.40 29.98
C ALA A 272 -26.36 -34.14 30.13
N LYS A 273 -27.11 -34.23 29.02
CA LYS A 273 -28.39 -34.96 28.95
C LYS A 273 -28.41 -35.78 27.67
N LEU A 274 -29.11 -36.91 27.67
CA LEU A 274 -29.32 -37.70 26.45
C LEU A 274 -30.16 -36.91 25.45
N ALA A 275 -29.79 -36.98 24.17
CA ALA A 275 -30.57 -36.36 23.10
C ALA A 275 -32.02 -36.88 23.07
N PHE A 276 -32.21 -38.16 23.38
CA PHE A 276 -33.54 -38.78 23.49
C PHE A 276 -34.45 -38.07 24.51
N ASP A 277 -33.92 -37.68 25.68
CA ASP A 277 -34.70 -37.03 26.73
C ASP A 277 -35.01 -35.55 26.43
N VAL A 278 -34.38 -34.99 25.38
CA VAL A 278 -34.54 -33.59 24.98
C VAL A 278 -35.52 -33.43 23.81
N ILE A 279 -35.80 -34.51 23.08
CA ILE A 279 -36.69 -34.53 21.92
C ILE A 279 -38.11 -34.87 22.36
N GLN A 280 -39.08 -34.09 21.90
CA GLN A 280 -40.50 -34.41 22.00
C GLN A 280 -40.98 -34.90 20.64
N TYR A 281 -41.81 -35.94 20.66
CA TYR A 281 -42.46 -36.50 19.48
C TYR A 281 -43.95 -36.69 19.75
N PRO A 282 -44.82 -36.57 18.73
CA PRO A 282 -46.25 -36.72 18.91
C PRO A 282 -46.62 -38.17 19.25
N LEU A 283 -47.58 -38.34 20.17
CA LEU A 283 -48.05 -39.65 20.65
C LEU A 283 -48.68 -40.53 19.56
N CYS A 284 -49.01 -39.97 18.40
CA CYS A 284 -49.57 -40.73 17.27
C CYS A 284 -48.54 -41.58 16.51
N VAL A 285 -47.25 -41.48 16.86
CA VAL A 285 -46.14 -42.24 16.25
C VAL A 285 -45.37 -43.05 17.33
N ALA A 286 -45.95 -43.17 18.53
CA ALA A 286 -45.33 -43.80 19.70
C ALA A 286 -45.74 -45.26 19.87
#